data_AF-A0A841W829-F1
#
_entry.id   AF-A0A841W829-F1
#
_cell.length_a   1.000
_cell.length_b   1.000
_cell.length_c   1.000
_cell.angle_alpha   90.00
_cell.angle_beta   90.00
_cell.angle_gamma   90.00
#
_symmetry.space_group_name_H-M   'P 1'
#
loop_
_entity.id
_entity.type
_entity.pdbx_description
1 polymer ?
#
loop_
_entity_poly.entity_id
_entity_poly.type
_entity_poly.pdbx_seq_one_letter_code
_entity_poly.pdbx_strand_id
1 'polypeptide(L)'
;MKYQKQAMLGLLGLGLIASPLFIKLPQQFYTFSAVSNLEARESLERSRIQQRKLTSDKLNETGILPTSLKLRIRGYLDNPKRNPRPDTSYYQEDEQVYVYDSSGRCIGQIAERRWLWKYHYKNVCKLSPQMESSKS
;
A
#
# COMPACT_ATOMS: atom_id res chain seq x y z
N MET A 1 -42.59 -0.50 -60.87
CA MET A 1 -42.22 -0.97 -59.52
C MET A 1 -41.01 -0.18 -59.01
N LYS A 2 -41.21 0.93 -58.28
CA LYS A 2 -40.09 1.82 -57.83
C LYS A 2 -39.68 1.67 -56.35
N TYR A 3 -40.46 0.95 -55.53
CA TYR A 3 -40.25 0.89 -54.07
C TYR A 3 -39.76 -0.47 -53.53
N GLN A 4 -39.69 -1.51 -54.37
CA GLN A 4 -39.24 -2.85 -53.94
C GLN A 4 -37.80 -2.85 -53.40
N LYS A 5 -36.89 -2.09 -54.02
CA LYS A 5 -35.49 -2.04 -53.59
C LYS A 5 -35.33 -1.37 -52.21
N GLN A 6 -36.13 -0.33 -51.93
CA GLN A 6 -36.13 0.36 -50.65
C GLN A 6 -36.76 -0.48 -49.54
N ALA A 7 -37.86 -1.20 -49.84
CA ALA A 7 -38.48 -2.13 -48.90
C ALA A 7 -37.55 -3.30 -48.54
N MET A 8 -36.78 -3.80 -49.50
CA MET A 8 -35.82 -4.89 -49.28
C MET A 8 -34.63 -4.47 -48.40
N LEU A 9 -34.13 -3.24 -48.58
CA LEU A 9 -33.09 -2.65 -47.71
C LEU A 9 -33.58 -2.44 -46.28
N GLY A 10 -34.83 -2.00 -46.10
CA GLY A 10 -35.45 -1.86 -44.78
C GLY A 10 -35.58 -3.20 -44.06
N LEU A 11 -36.00 -4.26 -44.77
CA LEU A 11 -36.09 -5.62 -44.22
C LEU A 11 -34.71 -6.19 -43.83
N LEU A 12 -33.68 -5.97 -44.64
CA LEU A 12 -32.30 -6.38 -44.33
C LEU A 12 -31.74 -5.65 -43.10
N GLY A 13 -32.02 -4.36 -42.98
CA GLY A 13 -31.65 -3.56 -41.80
C GLY A 13 -32.34 -4.07 -40.53
N LEU A 14 -33.64 -4.37 -40.60
CA LEU A 14 -34.38 -4.97 -39.49
C LEU A 14 -33.87 -6.36 -39.10
N GLY A 15 -33.48 -7.18 -40.09
CA GLY A 15 -32.87 -8.48 -39.85
C GLY A 15 -31.54 -8.41 -39.10
N LEU A 16 -30.69 -7.43 -39.41
CA LEU A 16 -29.41 -7.23 -38.72
C LEU A 16 -29.59 -6.75 -37.27
N ILE A 17 -30.57 -5.88 -37.02
CA ILE A 17 -30.88 -5.38 -35.67
C ILE A 17 -31.55 -6.47 -34.82
N ALA A 18 -32.36 -7.34 -35.43
CA ALA A 18 -32.98 -8.48 -34.75
C ALA A 18 -32.05 -9.70 -34.61
N SER A 19 -30.95 -9.77 -35.37
CA SER A 19 -29.98 -10.87 -35.32
C SER A 19 -29.46 -11.22 -33.92
N PRO A 20 -29.21 -10.27 -32.99
CA PRO A 20 -28.68 -10.59 -31.66
C PRO A 20 -29.72 -11.25 -30.74
N LEU A 21 -31.02 -11.15 -31.07
CA LEU A 21 -32.09 -11.77 -30.28
C LEU A 21 -32.24 -13.27 -30.59
N PHE A 22 -31.86 -13.70 -31.79
CA PHE A 22 -31.97 -15.10 -32.22
C PHE A 22 -30.64 -15.86 -32.16
N ILE A 23 -29.51 -15.16 -32.26
CA ILE A 23 -28.18 -15.73 -32.11
C ILE A 23 -27.75 -15.55 -30.65
N LYS A 24 -27.94 -16.58 -29.82
CA LYS A 24 -27.27 -16.64 -28.51
C LYS A 24 -25.77 -16.60 -28.77
N LEU A 25 -25.11 -15.48 -28.43
CA LEU A 25 -23.65 -15.35 -28.50
C LEU A 25 -23.02 -16.56 -27.77
N PRO A 26 -22.06 -17.26 -28.41
CA PRO A 26 -21.47 -18.44 -27.80
C PRO A 26 -20.82 -18.03 -26.47
N GLN A 27 -21.01 -18.84 -25.43
CA GLN A 27 -20.55 -18.58 -24.05
C GLN A 27 -19.05 -18.25 -23.94
N GLN A 28 -18.30 -18.52 -24.99
CA GLN A 28 -16.86 -18.31 -25.16
C GLN A 28 -16.45 -16.82 -25.08
N PHE A 29 -17.35 -15.88 -25.43
CA PHE A 29 -17.09 -14.44 -25.28
C PHE A 29 -17.14 -13.96 -23.82
N TYR A 30 -18.00 -14.56 -23.00
CA TYR A 30 -18.10 -14.24 -21.58
C TYR A 30 -16.86 -14.76 -20.82
N THR A 31 -16.34 -15.93 -21.19
CA THR A 31 -15.12 -16.47 -20.59
C THR A 31 -13.86 -15.71 -21.04
N PHE A 32 -13.77 -15.29 -22.30
CA PHE A 32 -12.61 -14.54 -22.80
C PHE A 32 -12.48 -13.16 -22.14
N SER A 33 -13.58 -12.43 -22.00
CA SER A 33 -13.58 -11.13 -21.30
C SER A 33 -13.32 -11.26 -19.80
N ALA A 34 -13.76 -12.35 -19.16
CA ALA A 34 -13.42 -12.61 -17.75
C ALA A 34 -11.92 -12.90 -17.55
N VAL A 35 -11.32 -13.71 -18.43
CA VAL A 35 -9.89 -14.07 -18.36
C VAL A 35 -9.00 -12.86 -18.67
N SER A 36 -9.31 -12.07 -19.71
CA SER A 36 -8.53 -10.88 -20.04
C SER A 36 -8.58 -9.82 -18.94
N ASN A 37 -9.73 -9.69 -18.26
CA ASN A 37 -9.89 -8.77 -17.12
C ASN A 37 -9.14 -9.26 -15.87
N LEU A 38 -9.03 -10.57 -15.66
CA LEU A 38 -8.25 -11.15 -14.56
C LEU A 38 -6.75 -10.91 -14.75
N GLU A 39 -6.23 -11.17 -15.95
CA GLU A 39 -4.81 -10.98 -16.27
C GLU A 39 -4.40 -9.50 -16.20
N ALA A 40 -5.27 -8.59 -16.66
CA ALA A 40 -5.06 -7.14 -16.52
C ALA A 40 -5.08 -6.67 -15.06
N ARG A 41 -5.92 -7.26 -14.20
CA ARG A 41 -5.94 -6.96 -12.76
C ARG A 41 -4.70 -7.48 -12.05
N GLU A 42 -4.27 -8.70 -12.36
CA GLU A 42 -3.10 -9.31 -11.73
C GLU A 42 -1.80 -8.57 -12.08
N SER A 43 -1.64 -8.15 -13.34
CA SER A 43 -0.50 -7.34 -13.79
C SER A 43 -0.45 -5.95 -13.13
N LEU A 44 -1.60 -5.32 -12.88
CA LEU A 44 -1.69 -4.06 -12.13
C LEU A 44 -1.33 -4.23 -10.66
N GLU A 45 -1.76 -5.32 -10.02
CA GLU A 45 -1.37 -5.61 -8.63
C GLU A 45 0.12 -5.89 -8.51
N ARG A 46 0.69 -6.70 -9.41
CA ARG A 46 2.14 -6.94 -9.48
C ARG A 46 2.92 -5.64 -9.65
N SER A 47 2.45 -4.74 -10.50
CA SER A 47 3.07 -3.41 -10.72
C SER A 47 3.01 -2.53 -9.46
N ARG A 48 1.88 -2.52 -8.74
CA ARG A 48 1.75 -1.80 -7.47
C ARG A 48 2.67 -2.35 -6.38
N ILE A 49 2.81 -3.67 -6.29
CA ILE A 49 3.73 -4.30 -5.33
C ILE A 49 5.18 -3.93 -5.65
N GLN A 50 5.58 -3.94 -6.93
CA GLN A 50 6.90 -3.51 -7.36
C GLN A 50 7.18 -2.04 -7.06
N GLN A 51 6.20 -1.15 -7.32
CA GLN A 51 6.33 0.28 -6.97
C GLN A 51 6.44 0.53 -5.47
N ARG A 52 5.72 -0.26 -4.64
CA ARG A 52 5.85 -0.19 -3.18
C ARG A 52 7.23 -0.65 -2.71
N LYS A 53 7.79 -1.71 -3.30
CA LYS A 53 9.16 -2.17 -3.01
C LYS A 53 10.20 -1.11 -3.39
N LEU A 54 10.15 -0.60 -4.62
CA LEU A 54 11.08 0.44 -5.09
C LEU A 54 11.02 1.71 -4.23
N THR A 55 9.82 2.11 -3.80
CA THR A 55 9.64 3.25 -2.89
C THR A 55 10.22 2.94 -1.51
N SER A 56 10.00 1.74 -0.99
CA SER A 56 10.57 1.30 0.29
C SER A 56 12.10 1.25 0.27
N ASP A 57 12.70 0.76 -0.82
CA ASP A 57 14.15 0.66 -0.97
C ASP A 57 14.79 2.06 -1.03
N LYS A 58 14.20 2.99 -1.79
CA LYS A 58 14.65 4.39 -1.83
C LYS A 58 14.50 5.11 -0.49
N LEU A 59 13.46 4.80 0.28
CA LEU A 59 13.28 5.35 1.63
C LEU A 59 14.34 4.82 2.61
N ASN A 60 14.71 3.54 2.49
CA ASN A 60 15.80 2.94 3.25
C ASN A 60 17.16 3.56 2.89
N GLU A 61 17.44 3.77 1.60
CA GLU A 61 18.70 4.40 1.12
C GLU A 61 18.85 5.86 1.59
N THR A 62 17.75 6.58 1.75
CA THR A 62 17.75 7.98 2.20
C THR A 62 17.82 8.13 3.73
N GLY A 63 17.78 7.03 4.49
CA GLY A 63 17.77 7.07 5.96
C GLY A 63 16.50 7.68 6.56
N ILE A 64 15.52 8.03 5.73
CA ILE A 64 14.22 8.55 6.13
C ILE A 64 13.30 7.35 6.33
N LEU A 65 13.21 6.86 7.57
CA LEU A 65 12.22 5.84 7.92
C LEU A 65 10.82 6.32 7.48
N PRO A 66 10.02 5.46 6.83
CA PRO A 66 8.61 5.76 6.63
C PRO A 66 7.97 6.09 7.97
N THR A 67 7.11 7.10 8.00
CA THR A 67 6.51 7.68 9.23
C THR A 67 5.86 6.65 10.15
N SER A 68 5.48 5.47 9.62
CA SER A 68 4.96 4.33 10.37
C SER A 68 5.96 3.70 11.35
N LEU A 69 7.27 3.80 11.10
CA LEU A 69 8.32 3.17 11.92
C LEU A 69 8.92 4.11 12.97
N LYS A 70 8.27 5.26 13.23
CA LYS A 70 8.76 6.28 14.16
C LYS A 70 7.66 6.76 15.11
N LEU A 71 7.91 6.61 16.40
CA LEU A 71 7.06 7.16 17.46
C LEU A 71 7.79 8.31 18.18
N ARG A 72 7.12 9.45 18.37
CA ARG A 72 7.65 10.57 19.17
C ARG A 72 6.77 10.82 20.39
N ILE A 73 7.35 10.74 21.59
CA ILE A 73 6.63 11.00 22.83
C ILE A 73 6.65 12.51 23.12
N ARG A 74 5.46 13.13 23.10
CA ARG A 74 5.30 14.55 23.41
C ARG A 74 5.45 14.78 24.92
N GLY A 75 6.11 15.86 25.32
CA GLY A 75 6.27 16.23 26.74
C GLY A 75 7.16 15.30 27.57
N TYR A 76 7.89 14.39 26.93
CA TYR A 76 8.89 13.56 27.57
C TYR A 76 10.27 13.94 27.05
N LEU A 77 11.15 14.31 27.98
CA LEU A 77 12.57 14.47 27.73
C LEU A 77 13.28 13.21 28.22
N ASP A 78 14.22 12.71 27.43
CA ASP A 78 15.00 11.53 27.74
C ASP A 78 15.63 11.59 29.15
N ASN A 79 15.25 10.64 30.02
CA ASN A 79 15.69 10.60 31.41
C ASN A 79 15.82 9.16 31.94
N PRO A 80 16.96 8.75 32.51
CA PRO A 80 17.15 7.41 33.08
C PRO A 80 16.27 7.11 34.30
N LYS A 81 15.67 8.12 34.95
CA LYS A 81 14.82 7.94 36.14
C LYS A 81 13.35 7.69 35.80
N ARG A 82 12.90 8.06 34.60
CA ARG A 82 11.49 8.02 34.21
C ARG A 82 11.33 7.21 32.94
N ASN A 83 10.73 6.02 33.04
CA ASN A 83 10.36 5.23 31.89
C ASN A 83 8.99 5.70 31.35
N PRO A 84 8.89 6.12 30.07
CA PRO A 84 7.64 6.65 29.52
C PRO A 84 6.60 5.58 29.19
N ARG A 85 6.98 4.30 29.13
CA ARG A 85 6.11 3.13 28.91
C ARG A 85 5.00 3.38 27.86
N PRO A 86 5.37 3.65 26.59
CA PRO A 86 4.38 3.83 25.53
C PRO A 86 3.53 2.57 25.38
N ASP A 87 2.27 2.76 24.96
CA ASP A 87 1.40 1.64 24.61
C ASP A 87 1.96 0.90 23.39
N THR A 88 2.04 -0.42 23.49
CA THR A 88 2.61 -1.32 22.48
C THR A 88 1.56 -2.16 21.75
N SER A 89 0.29 -2.08 22.18
CA SER A 89 -0.82 -2.89 21.66
C SER A 89 -1.12 -2.67 20.18
N TYR A 90 -0.80 -1.48 19.67
CA TYR A 90 -1.05 -1.10 18.27
C TYR A 90 -0.05 -1.68 17.26
N TYR A 91 1.09 -2.20 17.72
CA TYR A 91 2.17 -2.65 16.84
C TYR A 91 2.09 -4.15 16.55
N GLN A 92 2.55 -4.54 15.36
CA GLN A 92 2.64 -5.94 14.97
C GLN A 92 3.91 -6.60 15.55
N GLU A 93 3.98 -7.94 15.48
CA GLU A 93 5.14 -8.68 16.03
C GLU A 93 6.39 -8.53 15.15
N ASP A 94 6.20 -8.39 13.85
CA ASP A 94 7.23 -8.19 12.82
C ASP A 94 7.63 -6.71 12.64
N GLU A 95 6.96 -5.79 13.35
CA GLU A 95 7.19 -4.36 13.24
C GLU A 95 8.24 -3.87 14.25
N GLN A 96 9.24 -3.12 13.77
CA GLN A 96 10.23 -2.46 14.60
C GLN A 96 10.08 -0.94 14.49
N VAL A 97 9.76 -0.30 15.62
CA VAL A 97 9.49 1.15 15.70
C VAL A 97 10.48 1.81 16.63
N TYR A 98 11.21 2.81 16.15
CA TYR A 98 12.10 3.60 17.01
C TYR A 98 11.33 4.71 17.70
N VAL A 99 11.56 4.84 19.01
CA VAL A 99 10.87 5.81 19.85
C VAL A 99 11.81 6.94 20.23
N TYR A 100 11.35 8.17 20.04
CA TYR A 100 12.11 9.40 20.27
C TYR A 100 11.47 10.28 21.33
N ASP A 101 12.30 11.04 22.05
CA ASP A 101 11.86 12.09 22.97
C ASP A 101 11.36 13.34 22.24
N SER A 102 10.91 14.34 22.99
CA SER A 102 10.47 15.62 22.43
C SER A 102 11.55 16.36 21.65
N SER A 103 12.82 16.14 21.99
CA SER A 103 14.01 16.75 21.38
C SER A 103 14.57 15.94 20.19
N GLY A 104 13.95 14.82 19.83
CA GLY A 104 14.39 13.98 18.72
C GLY A 104 15.50 12.97 19.06
N ARG A 105 15.82 12.75 20.34
CA ARG A 105 16.76 11.72 20.79
C ARG A 105 16.08 10.38 20.87
N CYS A 106 16.73 9.32 20.38
CA CYS A 106 16.22 7.97 20.57
C CYS A 106 16.22 7.59 22.06
N ILE A 107 15.09 7.06 22.53
CA ILE A 107 14.87 6.62 23.92
C ILE A 107 14.62 5.12 24.04
N GLY A 108 14.38 4.44 22.92
CA GLY A 108 14.18 3.00 22.87
C GLY A 108 13.55 2.58 21.56
N GLN A 109 13.09 1.33 21.51
CA GLN A 109 12.37 0.79 20.37
C GLN A 109 11.20 -0.07 20.85
N ILE A 110 10.18 -0.19 20.02
CA ILE A 110 9.13 -1.18 20.16
C ILE A 110 9.43 -2.26 19.12
N ALA A 111 9.58 -3.50 19.58
CA ALA A 111 9.80 -4.67 18.74
C ALA A 111 9.12 -5.87 19.39
N GLU A 112 8.55 -6.78 18.60
CA GLU A 112 7.84 -7.97 19.11
C GLU A 112 6.74 -7.59 20.13
N ARG A 113 6.02 -6.48 19.91
CA ARG A 113 5.05 -5.88 20.85
C ARG A 113 5.60 -5.57 22.25
N ARG A 114 6.91 -5.41 22.39
CA ARG A 114 7.57 -5.11 23.67
C ARG A 114 8.24 -3.76 23.62
N TRP A 115 8.09 -3.02 24.71
CA TRP A 115 8.81 -1.78 24.92
C TRP A 115 10.23 -2.06 25.41
N LEU A 116 11.21 -1.83 24.55
CA LEU A 116 12.63 -1.96 24.85
C LEU A 116 13.18 -0.56 25.14
N TRP A 117 13.37 -0.28 26.43
CA TRP A 117 13.89 1.00 26.87
C TRP A 117 15.42 1.03 26.88
N LYS A 118 16.04 2.10 26.35
CA LYS A 118 17.49 2.15 26.15
C LYS A 118 18.35 2.11 27.41
N TYR A 119 17.79 2.44 28.58
CA TYR A 119 18.51 2.37 29.85
C TYR A 119 18.44 0.99 30.49
N HIS A 120 17.50 0.14 30.05
CA HIS A 120 17.38 -1.24 30.52
C HIS A 120 18.04 -2.23 29.55
N TYR A 121 17.86 -2.00 28.25
CA TYR A 121 18.40 -2.84 27.18
C TYR A 121 19.53 -2.12 26.44
N LYS A 122 20.58 -2.86 26.09
CA LYS A 122 21.71 -2.31 25.32
C LYS A 122 21.40 -2.30 23.81
N ASN A 123 22.03 -1.40 23.07
CA ASN A 123 21.98 -1.31 21.60
C ASN A 123 20.63 -0.99 20.94
N VAL A 124 19.60 -0.68 21.72
CA VAL A 124 18.24 -0.40 21.20
C VAL A 124 18.20 0.79 20.24
N CYS A 125 19.07 1.77 20.43
CA CYS A 125 19.15 2.96 19.59
C CYS A 125 20.28 2.90 18.56
N LYS A 126 20.98 1.78 18.41
CA LYS A 126 22.21 1.71 17.58
C LYS A 126 21.93 1.90 16.09
N LEU A 127 20.79 1.38 15.62
CA LEU A 127 20.33 1.45 14.23
C LEU A 127 19.24 2.51 14.04
N SER A 128 18.95 3.31 15.07
CA SER A 128 18.04 4.45 14.93
C SER A 128 18.69 5.44 13.97
N PRO A 129 18.06 5.78 12.83
CA PRO A 129 18.52 6.91 12.04
C PRO A 129 18.45 8.14 12.94
N GLN A 130 19.57 8.84 13.04
CA GLN A 130 19.63 10.06 13.83
C GLN A 130 18.77 11.09 13.12
N MET A 131 17.92 11.81 13.85
CA MET A 131 17.41 13.08 13.35
C MET A 131 18.64 13.97 13.19
N GLU A 132 19.17 14.07 11.98
CA GLU A 132 19.87 15.28 11.59
C GLU A 132 18.88 16.42 11.80
N SER A 133 19.03 17.07 12.95
CA SER A 133 18.42 18.35 13.25
C SER A 133 18.75 19.26 12.08
N SER A 134 17.75 19.52 11.23
CA SER A 134 17.77 20.64 10.30
C SER A 134 18.13 21.89 11.11
N LYS A 135 19.40 22.28 11.07
CA LYS A 135 19.83 23.60 11.53
C LYS A 135 19.15 24.59 10.58
N SER A 136 18.09 25.20 11.09
CA SER A 136 17.52 26.42 10.50
C SER A 136 18.39 27.62 10.84
#